data_AF-A0A2P2IAN8-F1
#
_entry.id   AF-A0A2P2IAN8-F1
#
_cell.length_a   1.000
_cell.length_b   1.000
_cell.length_c   1.000
_cell.angle_alpha   90.00
_cell.angle_beta   90.00
_cell.angle_gamma   90.00
#
_symmetry.space_group_name_H-M   'P 1'
#
loop_
_entity.id
_entity.type
_entity.pdbx_description
1 polymer ?
#
loop_
_entity_poly.entity_id
_entity_poly.type
_entity_poly.pdbx_seq_one_letter_code
_entity_poly.pdbx_strand_id
1 'polypeptide(L)'
;YNSGEPSKGSSYYVLTCNGPGIPQITLHRASDHTRLMLLEDNQQIRESLHDRTLPLEKRLEIEVEGGFKAQVSMKLPPDYNPANHKSYPMLVYVYGGPGSQLVNDRFRIDWGDYLASEKGIIYTSIDGRGSGYAGDDILHALNRGLGTGEVDDQIAVSAALQKSFPAIDSDRTAIWGWSYGGYVTAAAMARDSRNVFKCGISVAPVTSWIYYDTVYTERYMGLPTPDDNLKAYEKADVTKQAENFRGKEFLLIHGTADDNVHYQQSMMLARALEKADILFSSQSYPDENHGLAGVKQHHYHTMEHFLNGCFNID
;
A
#
# COMPACT_ATOMS: atom_id res chain seq x y z
N TYR A 1 10.02 7.69 -14.96
CA TYR A 1 8.71 8.31 -14.68
C TYR A 1 8.78 9.80 -15.00
N ASN A 2 8.08 10.31 -16.02
CA ASN A 2 8.27 11.69 -16.50
C ASN A 2 6.94 12.45 -16.61
N SER A 3 6.97 13.76 -16.38
CA SER A 3 5.89 14.68 -16.75
C SER A 3 6.43 15.83 -17.60
N GLY A 4 5.58 16.38 -18.47
CA GLY A 4 5.95 17.45 -19.40
C GLY A 4 4.93 18.58 -19.40
N GLU A 5 5.41 19.81 -19.33
CA GLU A 5 4.58 21.02 -19.36
C GLU A 5 4.97 21.89 -20.56
N PRO A 6 4.14 21.94 -21.63
CA PRO A 6 4.44 22.72 -22.81
C PRO A 6 4.23 24.22 -22.57
N SER A 7 5.04 25.06 -23.22
CA SER A 7 4.82 26.51 -23.23
C SER A 7 3.58 26.89 -24.04
N LYS A 8 3.12 28.15 -23.89
CA LYS A 8 2.10 28.71 -24.77
C LYS A 8 2.61 28.67 -26.23
N GLY A 9 1.93 27.91 -27.09
CA GLY A 9 2.35 27.69 -28.48
C GLY A 9 3.34 26.53 -28.69
N SER A 10 3.62 25.74 -27.65
CA SER A 10 4.39 24.49 -27.71
C SER A 10 5.75 24.58 -28.38
N SER A 11 6.39 25.75 -28.35
CA SER A 11 7.75 25.94 -28.90
C SER A 11 8.83 25.46 -27.93
N TYR A 12 8.47 25.34 -26.65
CA TYR A 12 9.31 24.83 -25.56
C TYR A 12 8.48 23.91 -24.67
N TYR A 13 9.14 23.10 -23.86
CA TYR A 13 8.50 22.35 -22.78
C TYR A 13 9.45 22.19 -21.59
N VAL A 14 8.88 22.18 -20.39
CA VAL A 14 9.56 21.74 -19.17
C VAL A 14 9.37 20.24 -19.04
N LEU A 15 10.47 19.50 -18.85
CA LEU A 15 10.47 18.07 -18.57
C LEU A 15 10.91 17.85 -17.12
N THR A 16 10.03 17.23 -16.35
CA THR A 16 10.30 16.78 -14.99
C THR A 16 10.52 15.27 -15.01
N CYS A 17 11.77 14.85 -14.83
CA CYS A 17 12.12 13.46 -14.56
C CYS A 17 11.90 13.20 -13.07
N ASN A 18 10.93 12.35 -12.73
CA ASN A 18 10.59 12.01 -11.34
C ASN A 18 11.18 10.67 -10.89
N GLY A 19 12.02 10.02 -11.70
CA GLY A 19 12.66 8.75 -11.35
C GLY A 19 13.06 7.88 -12.55
N PRO A 20 13.80 6.79 -12.30
CA PRO A 20 14.01 6.18 -10.97
C PRO A 20 15.11 6.84 -10.12
N GLY A 21 16.01 7.62 -10.73
CA GLY A 21 17.01 8.39 -9.99
C GLY A 21 16.45 9.67 -9.36
N ILE A 22 17.28 10.38 -8.58
CA ILE A 22 16.90 11.64 -7.94
C ILE A 22 16.34 12.62 -8.98
N PRO A 23 15.13 13.19 -8.78
CA PRO A 23 14.43 13.99 -9.76
C PRO A 23 15.23 15.16 -10.32
N GLN A 24 14.93 15.52 -11.56
CA GLN A 24 15.51 16.69 -12.25
C GLN A 24 14.45 17.38 -13.12
N ILE A 25 14.53 18.69 -13.21
CA ILE A 25 13.66 19.53 -14.04
C ILE A 25 14.53 20.22 -15.10
N THR A 26 14.13 20.12 -16.37
CA THR A 26 14.91 20.64 -17.50
C THR A 26 14.00 21.35 -18.50
N LEU A 27 14.52 22.41 -19.12
CA LEU A 27 13.83 23.13 -20.20
C LEU A 27 14.35 22.65 -21.56
N HIS A 28 13.44 22.36 -22.49
CA HIS A 28 13.77 21.88 -23.82
C HIS A 28 13.12 22.73 -24.92
N ARG A 29 13.77 22.83 -26.07
CA ARG A 29 13.15 23.31 -27.30
C ARG A 29 12.33 22.20 -27.93
N ALA A 30 11.09 22.48 -28.32
CA ALA A 30 10.19 21.45 -28.84
C ALA A 30 10.55 20.97 -30.26
N SER A 31 11.14 21.82 -31.09
CA SER A 31 11.40 21.51 -32.51
C SER A 31 12.48 20.44 -32.72
N ASP A 32 13.44 20.34 -31.81
CA ASP A 32 14.61 19.46 -31.92
C ASP A 32 14.93 18.70 -30.61
N HIS A 33 14.08 18.86 -29.59
CA HIS A 33 14.25 18.28 -28.25
C HIS A 33 15.58 18.63 -27.56
N THR A 34 16.22 19.73 -27.96
CA THR A 34 17.48 20.16 -27.35
C THR A 34 17.22 20.65 -25.93
N ARG A 35 17.95 20.08 -24.97
CA ARG A 35 18.02 20.61 -23.59
C ARG A 35 18.67 21.98 -23.60
N LEU A 36 17.90 23.00 -23.27
CA LEU A 36 18.36 24.39 -23.19
C LEU A 36 18.91 24.73 -21.81
N MET A 37 18.29 24.19 -20.75
CA MET A 37 18.62 24.56 -19.37
C MET A 37 18.30 23.42 -18.40
N LEU A 38 19.12 23.31 -17.35
CA LEU A 38 18.80 22.57 -16.12
C LEU A 38 18.17 23.56 -15.15
N LEU A 39 16.92 23.30 -14.75
CA LEU A 39 16.14 24.19 -13.88
C LEU A 39 16.27 23.80 -12.41
N GLU A 40 16.26 22.50 -12.12
CA GLU A 40 16.39 21.93 -10.77
C GLU A 40 17.05 20.55 -10.89
N ASP A 41 18.00 20.25 -10.00
CA ASP A 41 18.73 18.97 -10.00
C ASP A 41 18.70 18.23 -8.66
N ASN A 42 18.11 18.85 -7.63
CA ASN A 42 18.01 18.39 -6.26
C ASN A 42 19.37 18.10 -5.61
N GLN A 43 20.36 18.98 -5.79
CA GLN A 43 21.70 18.83 -5.23
C GLN A 43 21.70 18.49 -3.73
N GLN A 44 20.89 19.17 -2.91
CA GLN A 44 20.82 18.91 -1.46
C GLN A 44 20.39 17.47 -1.14
N ILE A 45 19.47 16.90 -1.90
CA ILE A 45 19.04 15.50 -1.74
C ILE A 45 20.15 14.55 -2.18
N ARG A 46 20.86 14.87 -3.28
CA ARG A 46 22.02 14.08 -3.74
C ARG A 46 23.10 14.00 -2.68
N GLU A 47 23.45 15.14 -2.09
CA GLU A 47 24.43 15.23 -1.01
C GLU A 47 23.96 14.46 0.23
N SER A 48 22.69 14.61 0.62
CA SER A 48 22.13 13.91 1.79
C SER A 48 22.08 12.39 1.65
N LEU A 49 21.99 11.88 0.42
CA LEU A 49 21.94 10.44 0.12
C LEU A 49 23.30 9.84 -0.24
N HIS A 50 24.33 10.67 -0.49
CA HIS A 50 25.64 10.20 -0.94
C HIS A 50 26.26 9.15 -0.01
N ASP A 51 26.16 9.38 1.31
CA ASP A 51 26.73 8.49 2.34
C ASP A 51 25.68 7.55 2.95
N ARG A 52 24.52 7.38 2.30
CA ARG A 52 23.43 6.52 2.78
C ARG A 52 23.36 5.25 1.96
N THR A 53 23.27 4.11 2.66
CA THR A 53 23.07 2.83 2.02
C THR A 53 21.58 2.65 1.72
N LEU A 54 21.21 2.70 0.45
CA LEU A 54 19.83 2.49 0.00
C LEU A 54 19.54 1.00 -0.22
N PRO A 55 18.27 0.57 -0.08
CA PRO A 55 17.89 -0.81 -0.35
C PRO A 55 18.11 -1.20 -1.81
N LEU A 56 18.27 -2.49 -2.05
CA LEU A 56 18.28 -3.04 -3.41
C LEU A 56 16.84 -3.19 -3.89
N GLU A 57 16.51 -2.67 -5.07
CA GLU A 57 15.17 -2.85 -5.64
C GLU A 57 15.14 -4.07 -6.59
N LYS A 58 14.16 -4.94 -6.39
CA LYS A 58 13.88 -6.06 -7.29
C LYS A 58 12.43 -6.00 -7.75
N ARG A 59 12.21 -6.11 -9.06
CA ARG A 59 10.87 -6.22 -9.63
C ARG A 59 10.67 -7.55 -10.32
N LEU A 60 9.44 -8.04 -10.26
CA LEU A 60 9.02 -9.28 -10.90
C LEU A 60 7.51 -9.27 -11.15
N GLU A 61 7.06 -10.21 -11.97
CA GLU A 61 5.65 -10.48 -12.22
C GLU A 61 5.27 -11.82 -11.61
N ILE A 62 4.08 -11.88 -11.00
CA ILE A 62 3.50 -13.12 -10.48
C ILE A 62 2.11 -13.30 -11.11
N GLU A 63 1.87 -14.47 -11.69
CA GLU A 63 0.55 -14.81 -12.22
C GLU A 63 -0.46 -14.99 -11.09
N VAL A 64 -1.64 -14.41 -11.25
CA VAL A 64 -2.79 -14.55 -10.35
C VAL A 64 -3.99 -15.11 -11.12
N GLU A 65 -5.08 -15.38 -10.39
CA GLU A 65 -6.28 -15.96 -10.97
C GLU A 65 -6.82 -15.12 -12.15
N GLY A 66 -7.37 -15.79 -13.16
CA GLY A 66 -7.88 -15.14 -14.37
C GLY A 66 -6.80 -14.81 -15.41
N GLY A 67 -5.56 -15.26 -15.21
CA GLY A 67 -4.46 -15.06 -16.16
C GLY A 67 -3.83 -13.66 -16.09
N PHE A 68 -4.17 -12.88 -15.07
CA PHE A 68 -3.56 -11.59 -14.83
C PHE A 68 -2.14 -11.75 -14.25
N LYS A 69 -1.30 -10.75 -14.48
CA LYS A 69 0.07 -10.70 -13.94
C LYS A 69 0.19 -9.53 -12.98
N ALA A 70 0.27 -9.84 -11.70
CA ALA A 70 0.51 -8.85 -10.67
C ALA A 70 1.96 -8.36 -10.77
N GLN A 71 2.13 -7.03 -10.75
CA GLN A 71 3.44 -6.39 -10.70
C GLN A 71 3.90 -6.33 -9.25
N VAL A 72 5.15 -6.71 -8.99
CA VAL A 72 5.72 -6.73 -7.64
C VAL A 72 7.01 -5.92 -7.62
N SER A 73 7.15 -5.04 -6.62
CA SER A 73 8.43 -4.42 -6.26
C SER A 73 8.81 -4.83 -4.84
N MET A 74 10.07 -5.20 -4.65
CA MET A 74 10.66 -5.57 -3.38
C MET A 74 11.86 -4.67 -3.11
N LYS A 75 11.84 -3.95 -1.99
CA LYS A 75 13.03 -3.33 -1.40
C LYS A 75 13.69 -4.36 -0.48
N LEU A 76 14.90 -4.77 -0.84
CA LEU A 76 15.69 -5.75 -0.13
C LEU A 76 16.78 -5.05 0.71
N PRO A 77 17.20 -5.67 1.83
CA PRO A 77 18.34 -5.17 2.59
C PRO A 77 19.59 -4.98 1.72
N PRO A 78 20.40 -3.93 1.94
CA PRO A 78 21.57 -3.66 1.10
C PRO A 78 22.63 -4.77 1.12
N ASP A 79 22.71 -5.53 2.21
CA ASP A 79 23.59 -6.68 2.39
C ASP A 79 22.96 -8.00 1.90
N TYR A 80 21.80 -7.94 1.23
CA TYR A 80 21.09 -9.13 0.76
C TYR A 80 21.98 -9.95 -0.18
N ASN A 81 22.26 -11.18 0.25
CA ASN A 81 22.99 -12.16 -0.52
C ASN A 81 22.28 -13.52 -0.44
N PRO A 82 21.79 -14.07 -1.57
CA PRO A 82 21.09 -15.36 -1.58
C PRO A 82 21.97 -16.53 -1.12
N ALA A 83 23.29 -16.43 -1.20
CA ALA A 83 24.21 -17.48 -0.75
C ALA A 83 24.31 -17.61 0.77
N ASN A 84 23.95 -16.55 1.51
CA ASN A 84 24.11 -16.52 2.97
C ASN A 84 22.96 -17.21 3.73
N HIS A 85 21.91 -17.67 3.03
CA HIS A 85 20.74 -18.35 3.60
C HIS A 85 20.08 -17.59 4.78
N LYS A 86 20.25 -16.26 4.83
CA LYS A 86 19.64 -15.39 5.85
C LYS A 86 18.16 -15.25 5.56
N SER A 87 17.34 -15.39 6.62
CA SER A 87 15.89 -15.28 6.58
C SER A 87 15.46 -13.92 7.12
N TYR A 88 14.61 -13.23 6.37
CA TYR A 88 14.17 -11.86 6.64
C TYR A 88 12.65 -11.82 6.81
N PRO A 89 12.12 -11.01 7.75
CA PRO A 89 10.70 -10.70 7.80
C PRO A 89 10.28 -9.96 6.52
N MET A 90 9.02 -10.12 6.12
CA MET A 90 8.44 -9.40 4.99
C MET A 90 7.28 -8.52 5.45
N LEU A 91 7.30 -7.25 5.07
CA LEU A 91 6.19 -6.33 5.21
C LEU A 91 5.61 -6.00 3.83
N VAL A 92 4.35 -6.35 3.60
CA VAL A 92 3.61 -5.99 2.40
C VAL A 92 2.94 -4.64 2.61
N TYR A 93 3.29 -3.66 1.78
CA TYR A 93 2.58 -2.40 1.67
C TYR A 93 1.53 -2.47 0.58
N VAL A 94 0.27 -2.21 0.96
CA VAL A 94 -0.85 -2.20 0.05
C VAL A 94 -1.55 -0.84 0.05
N TYR A 95 -1.97 -0.42 -1.14
CA TYR A 95 -3.06 0.53 -1.30
C TYR A 95 -4.26 -0.13 -1.97
N GLY A 96 -4.10 -0.70 -3.17
CA GLY A 96 -5.09 -1.60 -3.79
C GLY A 96 -6.40 -0.93 -4.26
N GLY A 97 -6.52 0.40 -4.16
CA GLY A 97 -7.69 1.11 -4.68
C GLY A 97 -7.77 1.07 -6.21
N PRO A 98 -8.99 1.02 -6.80
CA PRO A 98 -9.17 1.05 -8.25
C PRO A 98 -8.42 2.20 -8.94
N GLY A 99 -7.62 1.88 -9.96
CA GLY A 99 -6.81 2.82 -10.74
C GLY A 99 -5.51 3.27 -10.07
N SER A 100 -5.22 2.83 -8.85
CA SER A 100 -3.95 3.14 -8.19
C SER A 100 -2.79 2.32 -8.75
N GLN A 101 -1.56 2.75 -8.47
CA GLN A 101 -0.34 2.04 -8.85
C GLN A 101 0.78 2.33 -7.84
N LEU A 102 1.30 1.29 -7.21
CA LEU A 102 2.46 1.36 -6.32
C LEU A 102 3.77 1.04 -7.04
N VAL A 103 3.76 0.07 -7.95
CA VAL A 103 4.93 -0.43 -8.67
C VAL A 103 5.18 0.42 -9.91
N ASN A 104 6.13 1.37 -9.81
CA ASN A 104 6.51 2.28 -10.89
C ASN A 104 7.94 2.82 -10.70
N ASP A 105 8.47 3.48 -11.73
CA ASP A 105 9.81 4.09 -11.73
C ASP A 105 9.90 5.46 -11.04
N ARG A 106 9.01 5.79 -10.11
CA ARG A 106 9.08 7.07 -9.40
C ARG A 106 10.07 6.97 -8.25
N PHE A 107 11.00 7.93 -8.19
CA PHE A 107 11.90 8.09 -7.06
C PHE A 107 11.10 8.48 -5.82
N ARG A 108 11.30 7.73 -4.74
CA ARG A 108 10.73 7.97 -3.41
C ARG A 108 11.75 7.50 -2.38
N ILE A 109 11.88 8.26 -1.29
CA ILE A 109 12.50 7.79 -0.05
C ILE A 109 11.41 7.86 1.01
N ASP A 110 11.04 6.71 1.55
CA ASP A 110 9.95 6.54 2.50
C ASP A 110 10.32 5.57 3.63
N TRP A 111 9.34 5.27 4.48
CA TRP A 111 9.52 4.36 5.61
C TRP A 111 9.97 2.96 5.17
N GLY A 112 9.54 2.49 3.99
CA GLY A 112 9.95 1.20 3.46
C GLY A 112 11.45 1.14 3.12
N ASP A 113 12.05 2.27 2.70
CA ASP A 113 13.50 2.34 2.49
C ASP A 113 14.26 2.17 3.80
N TYR A 114 13.81 2.87 4.85
CA TYR A 114 14.37 2.74 6.20
C TYR A 114 14.23 1.32 6.76
N LEU A 115 13.05 0.70 6.64
CA LEU A 115 12.83 -0.66 7.14
C LEU A 115 13.71 -1.68 6.41
N ALA A 116 13.88 -1.53 5.09
CA ALA A 116 14.76 -2.41 4.33
C ALA A 116 16.24 -2.17 4.65
N SER A 117 16.69 -0.91 4.71
CA SER A 117 18.09 -0.57 4.91
C SER A 117 18.60 -0.81 6.32
N GLU A 118 17.85 -0.40 7.34
CA GLU A 118 18.29 -0.39 8.75
C GLU A 118 17.73 -1.57 9.55
N LYS A 119 16.50 -2.02 9.24
CA LYS A 119 15.81 -3.07 10.02
C LYS A 119 15.89 -4.45 9.38
N GLY A 120 16.44 -4.55 8.17
CA GLY A 120 16.53 -5.82 7.46
C GLY A 120 15.16 -6.42 7.14
N ILE A 121 14.15 -5.59 6.88
CA ILE A 121 12.80 -6.06 6.54
C ILE A 121 12.61 -5.98 5.03
N ILE A 122 12.23 -7.08 4.40
CA ILE A 122 11.86 -7.06 2.98
C ILE A 122 10.55 -6.29 2.85
N TYR A 123 10.58 -5.15 2.16
CA TYR A 123 9.42 -4.30 1.98
C TYR A 123 8.86 -4.48 0.57
N THR A 124 7.66 -5.02 0.47
CA THR A 124 7.06 -5.47 -0.80
C THR A 124 5.82 -4.66 -1.14
N SER A 125 5.68 -4.24 -2.40
CA SER A 125 4.45 -3.66 -2.94
C SER A 125 3.94 -4.50 -4.11
N ILE A 126 2.61 -4.67 -4.17
CA ILE A 126 1.94 -5.55 -5.14
C ILE A 126 0.80 -4.78 -5.80
N ASP A 127 0.88 -4.63 -7.12
CA ASP A 127 -0.21 -4.13 -7.97
C ASP A 127 -0.87 -5.31 -8.69
N GLY A 128 -2.05 -5.71 -8.20
CA GLY A 128 -2.88 -6.79 -8.75
C GLY A 128 -4.08 -6.27 -9.54
N ARG A 129 -5.17 -7.04 -9.55
CA ARG A 129 -6.47 -6.63 -10.11
C ARG A 129 -6.95 -5.31 -9.50
N GLY A 130 -7.53 -4.46 -10.36
CA GLY A 130 -7.95 -3.10 -10.03
C GLY A 130 -6.87 -2.04 -10.22
N SER A 131 -5.60 -2.41 -10.35
CA SER A 131 -4.51 -1.44 -10.54
C SER A 131 -4.63 -0.71 -11.87
N GLY A 132 -4.19 0.55 -11.89
CA GLY A 132 -4.15 1.38 -13.09
C GLY A 132 -3.04 0.97 -14.07
N TYR A 133 -3.05 1.59 -15.26
CA TYR A 133 -1.98 1.50 -16.26
C TYR A 133 -1.69 0.10 -16.83
N ALA A 134 -2.57 -0.88 -16.58
CA ALA A 134 -2.44 -2.26 -17.07
C ALA A 134 -3.62 -2.71 -17.96
N GLY A 135 -4.38 -1.75 -18.50
CA GLY A 135 -5.54 -2.00 -19.36
C GLY A 135 -6.87 -2.18 -18.61
N ASP A 136 -7.96 -2.08 -19.36
CA ASP A 136 -9.32 -2.03 -18.81
C ASP A 136 -9.73 -3.33 -18.12
N ASP A 137 -9.27 -4.48 -18.60
CA ASP A 137 -9.61 -5.78 -18.01
C ASP A 137 -9.08 -5.90 -16.57
N ILE A 138 -7.85 -5.43 -16.32
CA ILE A 138 -7.28 -5.38 -14.96
C ILE A 138 -8.00 -4.32 -14.14
N LEU A 139 -8.21 -3.12 -14.69
CA LEU A 139 -8.84 -2.01 -13.97
C LEU A 139 -10.27 -2.33 -13.52
N HIS A 140 -11.07 -2.91 -14.41
CA HIS A 140 -12.49 -3.20 -14.17
C HIS A 140 -12.73 -4.57 -13.51
N ALA A 141 -11.67 -5.34 -13.21
CA ALA A 141 -11.81 -6.60 -12.48
C ALA A 141 -12.47 -6.44 -11.10
N LEU A 142 -12.44 -5.23 -10.52
CA LEU A 142 -13.08 -4.91 -9.24
C LEU A 142 -14.49 -4.29 -9.39
N ASN A 143 -14.98 -4.15 -10.63
CA ASN A 143 -16.27 -3.50 -10.86
C ASN A 143 -17.39 -4.26 -10.14
N ARG A 144 -18.17 -3.52 -9.35
CA ARG A 144 -19.26 -3.99 -8.50
C ARG A 144 -18.83 -4.98 -7.40
N GLY A 145 -17.54 -5.06 -7.11
CA GLY A 145 -16.97 -6.07 -6.22
C GLY A 145 -15.67 -5.65 -5.55
N LEU A 146 -15.61 -4.45 -4.98
CA LEU A 146 -14.50 -4.06 -4.09
C LEU A 146 -14.37 -5.06 -2.93
N GLY A 147 -13.14 -5.32 -2.50
CA GLY A 147 -12.81 -6.30 -1.46
C GLY A 147 -12.73 -7.74 -1.95
N THR A 148 -12.52 -7.94 -3.24
CA THR A 148 -12.47 -9.28 -3.84
C THR A 148 -11.11 -9.54 -4.46
N GLY A 149 -10.95 -9.30 -5.77
CA GLY A 149 -9.77 -9.66 -6.52
C GLY A 149 -8.50 -9.01 -5.97
N GLU A 150 -8.57 -7.75 -5.55
CA GLU A 150 -7.40 -7.05 -5.01
C GLU A 150 -6.95 -7.65 -3.67
N VAL A 151 -7.88 -8.10 -2.84
CA VAL A 151 -7.57 -8.73 -1.54
C VAL A 151 -6.99 -10.13 -1.77
N ASP A 152 -7.62 -10.91 -2.65
CA ASP A 152 -7.19 -12.26 -2.97
C ASP A 152 -5.80 -12.25 -3.63
N ASP A 153 -5.50 -11.24 -4.45
CA ASP A 153 -4.19 -11.07 -5.08
C ASP A 153 -3.09 -10.77 -4.06
N GLN A 154 -3.33 -9.91 -3.05
CA GLN A 154 -2.34 -9.68 -2.00
C GLN A 154 -1.97 -10.97 -1.26
N ILE A 155 -2.96 -11.80 -0.91
CA ILE A 155 -2.75 -13.07 -0.21
C ILE A 155 -2.03 -14.07 -1.12
N ALA A 156 -2.49 -14.22 -2.37
CA ALA A 156 -1.96 -15.20 -3.31
C ALA A 156 -0.51 -14.88 -3.71
N VAL A 157 -0.22 -13.62 -4.04
CA VAL A 157 1.12 -13.18 -4.44
C VAL A 157 2.08 -13.28 -3.26
N SER A 158 1.67 -12.88 -2.06
CA SER A 158 2.52 -13.00 -0.86
C SER A 158 2.85 -14.46 -0.53
N ALA A 159 1.88 -15.37 -0.64
CA ALA A 159 2.12 -16.81 -0.50
C ALA A 159 3.08 -17.35 -1.57
N ALA A 160 2.95 -16.88 -2.82
CA ALA A 160 3.85 -17.26 -3.90
C ALA A 160 5.28 -16.75 -3.66
N LEU A 161 5.44 -15.54 -3.11
CA LEU A 161 6.74 -14.99 -2.72
C LEU A 161 7.38 -15.80 -1.59
N GLN A 162 6.64 -16.13 -0.53
CA GLN A 162 7.12 -17.00 0.56
C GLN A 162 7.65 -18.35 0.03
N LYS A 163 7.02 -18.91 -1.00
CA LYS A 163 7.44 -20.17 -1.62
C LYS A 163 8.64 -20.02 -2.56
N SER A 164 8.68 -18.95 -3.36
CA SER A 164 9.65 -18.78 -4.45
C SER A 164 10.90 -18.00 -4.06
N PHE A 165 10.89 -17.29 -2.93
CA PHE A 165 11.99 -16.49 -2.44
C PHE A 165 12.41 -17.00 -1.04
N PRO A 166 13.37 -17.95 -0.95
CA PRO A 166 13.71 -18.65 0.29
C PRO A 166 14.20 -17.77 1.45
N ALA A 167 14.58 -16.53 1.16
CA ALA A 167 15.01 -15.58 2.17
C ALA A 167 13.83 -14.86 2.86
N ILE A 168 12.59 -15.05 2.42
CA ILE A 168 11.40 -14.58 3.14
C ILE A 168 11.04 -15.58 4.22
N ASP A 169 10.89 -15.08 5.45
CA ASP A 169 10.35 -15.82 6.57
C ASP A 169 8.82 -15.84 6.53
N SER A 170 8.23 -17.02 6.25
CA SER A 170 6.78 -17.17 6.21
C SER A 170 6.10 -16.97 7.56
N ASP A 171 6.85 -17.14 8.67
CA ASP A 171 6.32 -16.92 10.02
C ASP A 171 6.47 -15.47 10.48
N ARG A 172 7.17 -14.63 9.72
CA ARG A 172 7.32 -13.19 9.99
C ARG A 172 6.89 -12.37 8.78
N THR A 173 5.66 -12.58 8.33
CA THR A 173 5.05 -11.83 7.23
C THR A 173 3.88 -10.98 7.74
N ALA A 174 3.90 -9.69 7.44
CA ALA A 174 2.88 -8.71 7.82
C ALA A 174 2.34 -7.95 6.60
N ILE A 175 1.20 -7.29 6.77
CA ILE A 175 0.60 -6.41 5.75
C ILE A 175 0.19 -5.07 6.38
N TRP A 176 0.38 -3.98 5.66
CA TRP A 176 -0.09 -2.67 6.10
C TRP A 176 -0.59 -1.81 4.95
N GLY A 177 -1.50 -0.90 5.27
CA GLY A 177 -2.05 0.04 4.32
C GLY A 177 -2.79 1.20 4.96
N TRP A 178 -2.97 2.26 4.17
CA TRP A 178 -3.66 3.49 4.56
C TRP A 178 -4.88 3.71 3.68
N SER A 179 -6.00 4.18 4.23
CA SER A 179 -7.22 4.51 3.47
C SER A 179 -7.83 3.25 2.85
N TYR A 180 -7.98 3.19 1.52
CA TYR A 180 -8.29 1.95 0.81
C TYR A 180 -7.26 0.84 1.13
N GLY A 181 -5.98 1.19 1.29
CA GLY A 181 -4.98 0.24 1.75
C GLY A 181 -5.30 -0.35 3.12
N GLY A 182 -5.83 0.48 4.03
CA GLY A 182 -6.29 0.02 5.34
C GLY A 182 -7.49 -0.92 5.25
N TYR A 183 -8.39 -0.68 4.29
CA TYR A 183 -9.47 -1.61 3.95
C TYR A 183 -8.93 -2.95 3.44
N VAL A 184 -8.02 -2.93 2.47
CA VAL A 184 -7.43 -4.16 1.90
C VAL A 184 -6.64 -4.92 2.96
N THR A 185 -5.91 -4.23 3.84
CA THR A 185 -5.25 -4.85 5.00
C THR A 185 -6.27 -5.55 5.89
N ALA A 186 -7.32 -4.87 6.33
CA ALA A 186 -8.32 -5.47 7.22
C ALA A 186 -9.06 -6.64 6.55
N ALA A 187 -9.43 -6.49 5.27
CA ALA A 187 -10.06 -7.54 4.49
C ALA A 187 -9.13 -8.74 4.26
N ALA A 188 -7.84 -8.52 4.00
CA ALA A 188 -6.85 -9.59 3.87
C ALA A 188 -6.69 -10.35 5.19
N MET A 189 -6.60 -9.64 6.32
CA MET A 189 -6.57 -10.27 7.64
C MET A 189 -7.81 -11.12 7.90
N ALA A 190 -9.00 -10.65 7.50
CA ALA A 190 -10.25 -11.39 7.64
C ALA A 190 -10.44 -12.56 6.65
N ARG A 191 -9.76 -12.55 5.49
CA ARG A 191 -9.97 -13.53 4.41
C ARG A 191 -8.84 -14.52 4.23
N ASP A 192 -7.67 -14.22 4.78
CA ASP A 192 -6.48 -15.07 4.70
C ASP A 192 -6.66 -16.36 5.52
N SER A 193 -7.19 -17.39 4.85
CA SER A 193 -7.32 -18.76 5.33
C SER A 193 -6.03 -19.57 5.20
N ARG A 194 -5.00 -19.01 4.56
CA ARG A 194 -3.69 -19.65 4.36
C ARG A 194 -2.69 -19.29 5.46
N ASN A 195 -3.06 -18.36 6.35
CA ASN A 195 -2.21 -17.84 7.44
C ASN A 195 -0.89 -17.24 6.92
N VAL A 196 -0.97 -16.57 5.78
CA VAL A 196 0.13 -15.84 5.13
C VAL A 196 0.57 -14.67 6.00
N PHE A 197 -0.37 -13.92 6.58
CA PHE A 197 -0.09 -12.74 7.38
C PHE A 197 -0.30 -13.03 8.87
N LYS A 198 0.74 -12.79 9.68
CA LYS A 198 0.66 -12.93 11.15
C LYS A 198 0.09 -11.69 11.81
N CYS A 199 0.46 -10.52 11.29
CA CYS A 199 -0.05 -9.25 11.76
C CYS A 199 -0.42 -8.29 10.62
N GLY A 200 -1.33 -7.37 10.94
CA GLY A 200 -1.84 -6.37 10.01
C GLY A 200 -1.94 -4.98 10.65
N ILE A 201 -1.59 -3.94 9.90
CA ILE A 201 -1.76 -2.54 10.33
C ILE A 201 -2.70 -1.81 9.35
N SER A 202 -3.87 -1.40 9.84
CA SER A 202 -4.83 -0.62 9.08
C SER A 202 -4.87 0.83 9.57
N VAL A 203 -4.48 1.76 8.70
CA VAL A 203 -4.48 3.20 8.97
C VAL A 203 -5.64 3.87 8.24
N ALA A 204 -6.48 4.61 8.97
CA ALA A 204 -7.68 5.28 8.48
C ALA A 204 -8.49 4.41 7.48
N PRO A 205 -8.84 3.15 7.83
CA PRO A 205 -9.44 2.23 6.87
C PRO A 205 -10.89 2.59 6.59
N VAL A 206 -11.30 2.45 5.32
CA VAL A 206 -12.71 2.11 5.05
C VAL A 206 -12.95 0.71 5.63
N THR A 207 -14.09 0.47 6.28
CA THR A 207 -14.44 -0.84 6.84
C THR A 207 -15.77 -1.34 6.31
N SER A 208 -16.67 -0.41 5.96
CA SER A 208 -17.88 -0.66 5.19
C SER A 208 -18.10 0.44 4.15
N TRP A 209 -18.43 0.04 2.93
CA TRP A 209 -18.65 0.96 1.81
C TRP A 209 -19.89 1.84 1.99
N ILE A 210 -20.84 1.46 2.84
CA ILE A 210 -22.03 2.28 3.14
C ILE A 210 -21.70 3.59 3.89
N TYR A 211 -20.50 3.69 4.49
CA TYR A 211 -20.09 4.86 5.27
C TYR A 211 -19.13 5.79 4.50
N TYR A 212 -18.76 5.43 3.26
CA TYR A 212 -17.87 6.24 2.44
C TYR A 212 -18.65 7.09 1.43
N ASP A 213 -17.99 8.05 0.77
CA ASP A 213 -18.69 9.00 -0.09
C ASP A 213 -19.36 8.33 -1.30
N THR A 214 -20.48 8.89 -1.74
CA THR A 214 -21.30 8.30 -2.80
C THR A 214 -20.61 8.32 -4.16
N VAL A 215 -19.88 9.38 -4.51
CA VAL A 215 -19.26 9.54 -5.83
C VAL A 215 -18.18 8.48 -6.05
N TYR A 216 -17.35 8.23 -5.05
CA TYR A 216 -16.37 7.15 -5.09
C TYR A 216 -17.06 5.80 -5.05
N THR A 217 -17.92 5.59 -4.08
CA THR A 217 -18.44 4.25 -3.78
C THR A 217 -19.37 3.74 -4.88
N GLU A 218 -20.34 4.54 -5.32
CA GLU A 218 -21.29 4.15 -6.37
C GLU A 218 -20.61 3.94 -7.72
N ARG A 219 -19.51 4.64 -8.00
CA ARG A 219 -18.70 4.44 -9.22
C ARG A 219 -18.20 2.99 -9.35
N TYR A 220 -17.82 2.37 -8.24
CA TYR A 220 -17.24 1.04 -8.25
C TYR A 220 -18.17 -0.04 -7.69
N MET A 221 -19.18 0.32 -6.90
CA MET A 221 -20.07 -0.62 -6.23
C MET A 221 -21.53 -0.50 -6.69
N GLY A 222 -21.92 0.48 -7.51
CA GLY A 222 -23.33 0.75 -7.78
C GLY A 222 -24.11 1.18 -6.53
N LEU A 223 -25.44 1.15 -6.57
CA LEU A 223 -26.29 1.58 -5.45
C LEU A 223 -26.40 0.49 -4.36
N PRO A 224 -26.38 0.88 -3.07
CA PRO A 224 -26.56 -0.05 -1.95
C PRO A 224 -28.04 -0.41 -1.73
N THR A 225 -28.78 -0.74 -2.78
CA THR A 225 -30.19 -1.13 -2.71
C THR A 225 -30.36 -2.63 -2.99
N PRO A 226 -31.43 -3.28 -2.46
CA PRO A 226 -31.71 -4.68 -2.73
C PRO A 226 -31.82 -5.02 -4.22
N ASP A 227 -32.30 -4.08 -5.02
CA ASP A 227 -32.51 -4.24 -6.47
C ASP A 227 -31.24 -3.99 -7.31
N ASP A 228 -30.16 -3.46 -6.71
CA ASP A 228 -28.89 -3.19 -7.38
C ASP A 228 -27.73 -4.02 -6.81
N ASN A 229 -26.96 -3.50 -5.83
CA ASN A 229 -25.72 -4.17 -5.39
C ASN A 229 -25.58 -4.36 -3.87
N LEU A 230 -26.66 -4.28 -3.08
CA LEU A 230 -26.59 -4.40 -1.62
C LEU A 230 -25.81 -5.64 -1.15
N LYS A 231 -25.96 -6.80 -1.80
CA LYS A 231 -25.23 -8.03 -1.43
C LYS A 231 -23.71 -7.88 -1.53
N ALA A 232 -23.21 -7.12 -2.51
CA ALA A 232 -21.77 -6.87 -2.63
C ALA A 232 -21.27 -5.93 -1.55
N TYR A 233 -22.04 -4.89 -1.21
CA TYR A 233 -21.75 -4.03 -0.05
C TYR A 233 -21.65 -4.86 1.23
N GLU A 234 -22.58 -5.78 1.45
CA GLU A 234 -22.57 -6.66 2.63
C GLU A 234 -21.40 -7.63 2.65
N LYS A 235 -21.02 -8.21 1.50
CA LYS A 235 -19.88 -9.11 1.38
C LYS A 235 -18.56 -8.38 1.62
N ALA A 236 -18.48 -7.13 1.17
CA ALA A 236 -17.30 -6.28 1.27
C ALA A 236 -17.15 -5.64 2.67
N ASP A 237 -18.16 -5.73 3.53
CA ASP A 237 -18.14 -5.20 4.89
C ASP A 237 -17.24 -6.06 5.79
N VAL A 238 -16.13 -5.48 6.26
CA VAL A 238 -15.14 -6.17 7.11
C VAL A 238 -15.68 -6.37 8.52
N THR A 239 -16.59 -5.50 8.98
CA THR A 239 -17.18 -5.61 10.34
C THR A 239 -18.02 -6.88 10.50
N LYS A 240 -18.56 -7.42 9.40
CA LYS A 240 -19.28 -8.70 9.36
C LYS A 240 -18.36 -9.93 9.43
N GLN A 241 -17.03 -9.73 9.35
CA GLN A 241 -16.02 -10.78 9.29
C GLN A 241 -15.10 -10.77 10.52
N ALA A 242 -15.52 -10.12 11.61
CA ALA A 242 -14.73 -9.95 12.83
C ALA A 242 -14.16 -11.27 13.37
N GLU A 243 -14.95 -12.34 13.41
CA GLU A 243 -14.52 -13.67 13.87
C GLU A 243 -13.26 -14.20 13.19
N ASN A 244 -13.00 -13.81 11.93
CA ASN A 244 -11.87 -14.28 11.16
C ASN A 244 -10.54 -13.62 11.57
N PHE A 245 -10.56 -12.61 12.43
CA PHE A 245 -9.36 -12.00 13.02
C PHE A 245 -8.78 -12.83 14.17
N ARG A 246 -9.48 -13.87 14.63
CA ARG A 246 -9.05 -14.67 15.77
C ARG A 246 -7.65 -15.27 15.53
N GLY A 247 -6.75 -15.05 16.48
CA GLY A 247 -5.37 -15.54 16.40
C GLY A 247 -4.44 -14.70 15.52
N LYS A 248 -4.90 -13.52 15.07
CA LYS A 248 -4.07 -12.58 14.30
C LYS A 248 -3.82 -11.31 15.10
N GLU A 249 -2.61 -10.76 15.01
CA GLU A 249 -2.29 -9.48 15.62
C GLU A 249 -2.76 -8.35 14.71
N PHE A 250 -3.51 -7.38 15.24
CA PHE A 250 -4.08 -6.30 14.45
C PHE A 250 -3.91 -4.96 15.12
N LEU A 251 -3.42 -3.97 14.37
CA LEU A 251 -3.30 -2.59 14.79
C LEU A 251 -4.20 -1.70 13.95
N LEU A 252 -5.13 -1.01 14.62
CA LEU A 252 -6.07 -0.06 14.02
C LEU A 252 -5.69 1.38 14.37
N ILE A 253 -5.33 2.18 13.39
CA ILE A 253 -4.91 3.58 13.58
C ILE A 253 -5.87 4.53 12.88
N HIS A 254 -6.27 5.64 13.52
CA HIS A 254 -7.13 6.64 12.86
C HIS A 254 -7.06 8.02 13.54
N GLY A 255 -7.14 9.09 12.74
CA GLY A 255 -7.39 10.45 13.24
C GLY A 255 -8.86 10.67 13.61
N THR A 256 -9.14 11.37 14.71
CA THR A 256 -10.53 11.54 15.18
C THR A 256 -11.29 12.62 14.39
N ALA A 257 -10.59 13.45 13.63
CA ALA A 257 -11.16 14.51 12.79
C ALA A 257 -10.97 14.23 11.30
N ASP A 258 -10.91 12.95 10.90
CA ASP A 258 -10.84 12.53 9.51
C ASP A 258 -12.14 12.88 8.77
N ASP A 259 -12.03 13.81 7.82
CA ASP A 259 -13.09 14.36 7.00
C ASP A 259 -13.31 13.59 5.68
N ASN A 260 -12.48 12.59 5.39
CA ASN A 260 -12.55 11.78 4.18
C ASN A 260 -13.01 10.37 4.49
N VAL A 261 -12.22 9.61 5.25
CA VAL A 261 -12.62 8.32 5.80
C VAL A 261 -13.05 8.58 7.23
N HIS A 262 -14.34 8.79 7.49
CA HIS A 262 -14.75 9.16 8.85
C HIS A 262 -14.27 8.16 9.91
N TYR A 263 -13.85 8.67 11.07
CA TYR A 263 -13.44 7.88 12.25
C TYR A 263 -14.48 6.81 12.65
N GLN A 264 -15.75 7.01 12.28
CA GLN A 264 -16.83 6.01 12.32
C GLN A 264 -16.40 4.64 11.79
N GLN A 265 -15.64 4.59 10.69
CA GLN A 265 -15.21 3.35 10.06
C GLN A 265 -14.37 2.49 11.01
N SER A 266 -13.37 3.10 11.67
CA SER A 266 -12.55 2.41 12.68
C SER A 266 -13.37 2.02 13.90
N MET A 267 -14.22 2.91 14.40
CA MET A 267 -15.05 2.61 15.57
C MET A 267 -16.04 1.46 15.32
N MET A 268 -16.58 1.33 14.11
CA MET A 268 -17.46 0.24 13.74
C MET A 268 -16.73 -1.11 13.68
N LEU A 269 -15.48 -1.13 13.19
CA LEU A 269 -14.66 -2.34 13.21
C LEU A 269 -14.20 -2.70 14.62
N ALA A 270 -13.73 -1.72 15.41
CA ALA A 270 -13.37 -1.91 16.81
C ALA A 270 -14.54 -2.54 17.59
N ARG A 271 -15.74 -1.95 17.49
CA ARG A 271 -16.96 -2.48 18.11
C ARG A 271 -17.27 -3.92 17.69
N ALA A 272 -17.05 -4.27 16.43
CA ALA A 272 -17.30 -5.62 15.94
C ALA A 272 -16.31 -6.64 16.52
N LEU A 273 -15.02 -6.28 16.59
CA LEU A 273 -13.97 -7.10 17.21
C LEU A 273 -14.21 -7.27 18.71
N GLU A 274 -14.55 -6.19 19.43
CA GLU A 274 -14.89 -6.21 20.86
C GLU A 274 -16.08 -7.14 21.15
N LYS A 275 -17.14 -7.07 20.33
CA LYS A 275 -18.30 -7.95 20.47
C LYS A 275 -18.01 -9.43 20.19
N ALA A 276 -16.99 -9.71 19.39
CA ALA A 276 -16.51 -11.06 19.07
C ALA A 276 -15.46 -11.58 20.08
N ASP A 277 -15.14 -10.78 21.11
CA ASP A 277 -14.08 -11.07 22.10
C ASP A 277 -12.73 -11.33 21.42
N ILE A 278 -12.34 -10.41 20.52
CA ILE A 278 -11.07 -10.44 19.79
C ILE A 278 -10.22 -9.25 20.21
N LEU A 279 -9.03 -9.56 20.71
CA LEU A 279 -8.04 -8.55 21.09
C LEU A 279 -7.41 -7.91 19.86
N PHE A 280 -7.23 -6.60 19.91
CA PHE A 280 -6.53 -5.79 18.91
C PHE A 280 -5.91 -4.58 19.60
N SER A 281 -4.90 -3.99 18.96
CA SER A 281 -4.31 -2.73 19.37
C SER A 281 -4.97 -1.59 18.61
N SER A 282 -5.17 -0.45 19.25
CA SER A 282 -5.66 0.75 18.57
C SER A 282 -4.92 2.00 18.96
N GLN A 283 -4.76 2.93 18.00
CA GLN A 283 -4.18 4.25 18.22
C GLN A 283 -5.07 5.30 17.56
N SER A 284 -5.67 6.15 18.38
CA SER A 284 -6.41 7.31 17.88
C SER A 284 -5.57 8.58 18.00
N TYR A 285 -5.67 9.47 17.02
CA TYR A 285 -5.00 10.76 17.04
C TYR A 285 -6.02 11.90 17.12
N PRO A 286 -6.12 12.58 18.28
CA PRO A 286 -7.05 13.69 18.46
C PRO A 286 -6.82 14.80 17.43
N ASP A 287 -7.90 15.33 16.87
CA ASP A 287 -7.94 16.48 15.94
C ASP A 287 -7.16 16.31 14.62
N GLU A 288 -6.57 15.14 14.38
CA GLU A 288 -5.91 14.82 13.13
C GLU A 288 -6.92 14.37 12.07
N ASN A 289 -6.69 14.82 10.83
CA ASN A 289 -7.44 14.43 9.66
C ASN A 289 -6.84 13.18 8.98
N HIS A 290 -7.30 12.88 7.76
CA HIS A 290 -6.85 11.73 6.96
C HIS A 290 -5.33 11.63 6.76
N GLY A 291 -4.63 12.76 6.80
CA GLY A 291 -3.19 12.82 6.58
C GLY A 291 -2.35 12.50 7.81
N LEU A 292 -2.89 12.60 9.02
CA LEU A 292 -2.16 12.52 10.29
C LEU A 292 -0.88 13.40 10.30
N ALA A 293 -0.97 14.59 9.72
CA ALA A 293 0.18 15.43 9.42
C ALA A 293 0.91 15.92 10.67
N GLY A 294 0.18 16.26 11.74
CA GLY A 294 0.77 16.78 12.98
C GLY A 294 1.44 15.71 13.84
N VAL A 295 1.22 14.43 13.53
CA VAL A 295 1.68 13.28 14.33
C VAL A 295 2.48 12.25 13.55
N LYS A 296 2.95 12.58 12.33
CA LYS A 296 3.67 11.64 11.44
C LYS A 296 4.77 10.84 12.14
N GLN A 297 5.60 11.50 12.95
CA GLN A 297 6.69 10.83 13.66
C GLN A 297 6.17 9.81 14.67
N HIS A 298 5.22 10.19 15.53
CA HIS A 298 4.60 9.27 16.50
C HIS A 298 3.89 8.11 15.78
N HIS A 299 3.20 8.41 14.68
CA HIS A 299 2.54 7.43 13.84
C HIS A 299 3.49 6.33 13.33
N TYR A 300 4.61 6.71 12.69
CA TYR A 300 5.57 5.72 12.22
C TYR A 300 6.25 4.96 13.37
N HIS A 301 6.56 5.61 14.49
CA HIS A 301 7.08 4.91 15.67
C HIS A 301 6.08 3.91 16.27
N THR A 302 4.77 4.22 16.26
CA THR A 302 3.72 3.30 16.73
C THR A 302 3.66 2.07 15.84
N MET A 303 3.70 2.25 14.52
CA MET A 303 3.70 1.14 13.57
C MET A 303 4.95 0.28 13.72
N GLU A 304 6.13 0.90 13.84
CA GLU A 304 7.39 0.19 14.04
C GLU A 304 7.39 -0.60 15.35
N HIS A 305 6.92 0.00 16.46
CA HIS A 305 6.82 -0.69 17.74
C HIS A 305 5.94 -1.95 17.65
N PHE A 306 4.81 -1.86 16.97
CA PHE A 306 3.94 -3.01 16.72
C PHE A 306 4.62 -4.08 15.84
N LEU A 307 5.31 -3.68 14.77
CA LEU A 307 6.04 -4.60 13.91
C LEU A 307 7.18 -5.32 14.63
N ASN A 308 7.90 -4.63 15.53
CA ASN A 308 8.97 -5.25 16.32
C ASN A 308 8.43 -6.39 17.18
N GLY A 309 7.26 -6.21 17.80
CA GLY A 309 6.55 -7.27 18.52
C GLY A 309 6.14 -8.42 17.59
N CYS A 310 5.45 -8.11 16.50
CA CYS A 310 4.98 -9.11 15.53
C CYS A 310 6.11 -9.94 14.89
N PHE A 311 7.25 -9.32 14.62
CA PHE A 311 8.41 -9.99 14.00
C PHE A 311 9.41 -10.54 15.01
N ASN A 312 9.21 -10.33 16.31
CA ASN A 312 10.16 -10.65 17.38
C ASN A 312 11.57 -10.10 17.10
N ILE A 313 11.63 -8.81 16.76
CA ILE A 313 12.89 -8.07 16.51
C ILE A 313 13.10 -7.12 17.69
N ASP A 314 13.95 -7.53 18.63
CA ASP A 314 14.46 -6.67 19.72
C ASP A 314 15.64 -5.80 19.25
#